data_AF-A0A4Q6FAZ0-F1
#
_entry.id   AF-A0A4Q6FAZ0-F1
#
_cell.length_a   1.000
_cell.length_b   1.000
_cell.length_c   1.000
_cell.angle_alpha   90.00
_cell.angle_beta   90.00
_cell.angle_gamma   90.00
#
_symmetry.space_group_name_H-M   'P 1'
#
loop_
_entity.id
_entity.type
_entity.pdbx_description
1 polymer ?
#
loop_
_entity_poly.entity_id
_entity_poly.type
_entity_poly.pdbx_seq_one_letter_code
_entity_poly.pdbx_strand_id
1 'polypeptide(L)'
;MQRRSLIKGLALSLTAPLAGKAFAQDGTIAAPIDAATAARMQHKAKHFDQDFEDDFYLTTEQQTHLLLPVLSKLAQAKKVVGFGHFNLMSVDELLKVVARTELGAFTRLEMDFIEETFFRDAKAYGFYGAKVSTELLSKINISKTIKMPGTGHYVFRGRPEVLYKELKKDVGDGIVLTSGIRSVVKQLDLFQR
;
A
#
# COMPACT_ATOMS: atom_id res chain seq x y z
N MET A 1 -17.76 -21.29 -10.22
CA MET A 1 -18.40 -21.29 -8.88
C MET A 1 -17.57 -22.18 -7.96
N GLN A 2 -17.44 -21.81 -6.67
CA GLN A 2 -16.61 -22.45 -5.62
C GLN A 2 -15.12 -22.07 -5.56
N ARG A 3 -14.82 -20.80 -5.26
CA ARG A 3 -13.57 -20.34 -4.62
C ARG A 3 -13.83 -19.33 -3.49
N ARG A 4 -15.03 -19.35 -2.89
CA ARG A 4 -15.47 -18.41 -1.83
C ARG A 4 -15.81 -19.07 -0.48
N SER A 5 -15.64 -20.39 -0.33
CA SER A 5 -15.96 -21.09 0.93
C SER A 5 -14.79 -21.18 1.91
N LEU A 6 -13.54 -20.98 1.49
CA LEU A 6 -12.38 -21.08 2.39
C LEU A 6 -12.18 -19.86 3.30
N ILE A 7 -12.78 -18.70 2.98
CA ILE A 7 -12.75 -17.51 3.85
C ILE A 7 -13.81 -17.61 4.98
N LYS A 8 -14.81 -18.50 4.84
CA LYS A 8 -15.85 -18.69 5.87
C LYS A 8 -15.41 -19.59 7.03
N GLY A 9 -14.30 -20.33 6.90
CA GLY A 9 -13.83 -21.28 7.92
C GLY A 9 -12.91 -20.70 9.00
N LEU A 10 -12.47 -19.44 8.87
CA LEU A 10 -11.54 -18.80 9.82
C LEU A 10 -12.14 -17.58 10.54
N ALA A 11 -13.48 -17.42 10.50
CA ALA A 11 -14.19 -16.31 11.13
C ALA A 11 -14.82 -16.68 12.49
N LEU A 12 -14.53 -17.87 13.03
CA LEU A 12 -15.13 -18.38 14.26
C LEU A 12 -14.09 -18.70 15.34
N SER A 13 -13.28 -17.71 15.71
CA SER A 13 -12.67 -17.61 17.05
C SER A 13 -11.97 -16.26 17.17
N LEU A 14 -12.72 -15.23 17.57
CA LEU A 14 -12.23 -14.02 18.25
C LEU A 14 -13.44 -13.14 18.61
N THR A 15 -14.39 -13.69 19.35
CA THR A 15 -15.24 -12.88 20.23
C THR A 15 -14.42 -12.49 21.45
N ALA A 16 -13.55 -11.50 21.29
CA ALA A 16 -12.96 -10.72 22.37
C ALA A 16 -13.17 -9.25 21.99
N PRO A 17 -13.56 -8.36 22.92
CA PRO A 17 -13.65 -6.94 22.64
C PRO A 17 -12.23 -6.39 22.54
N LEU A 18 -11.58 -6.62 21.41
CA LEU A 18 -10.32 -5.99 21.07
C LEU A 18 -10.65 -4.57 20.61
N ALA A 19 -10.63 -3.64 21.56
CA ALA A 19 -10.36 -2.25 21.25
C ALA A 19 -9.06 -2.23 20.43
N GLY A 20 -9.18 -2.04 19.11
CA GLY A 20 -8.06 -2.10 18.20
C GLY A 20 -7.04 -1.03 18.55
N LYS A 21 -5.89 -1.45 19.07
CA LYS A 21 -4.74 -0.56 19.26
C LYS A 21 -4.11 -0.33 17.90
N ALA A 22 -4.18 0.91 17.40
CA ALA A 22 -3.38 1.33 16.26
C ALA A 22 -1.92 1.50 16.71
N PHE A 23 -0.99 0.89 15.98
CA PHE A 23 0.44 1.05 16.22
C PHE A 23 0.93 2.33 15.53
N ALA A 24 1.59 3.22 16.27
CA ALA A 24 2.36 4.32 15.70
C ALA A 24 3.68 3.80 15.08
N GLN A 25 4.32 4.62 14.24
CA GLN A 25 5.57 4.27 13.54
C GLN A 25 6.73 3.89 14.49
N ASP A 26 6.66 4.28 15.76
CA ASP A 26 7.64 4.02 16.83
C ASP A 26 7.23 2.87 17.78
N GLY A 27 6.11 2.19 17.49
CA GLY A 27 5.58 1.12 18.35
C GLY A 27 4.84 1.64 19.59
N THR A 28 4.61 2.96 19.72
CA THR A 28 3.72 3.49 20.75
C THR A 28 2.26 3.22 20.39
N ILE A 29 1.45 2.99 21.43
CA ILE A 29 0.01 2.79 21.28
C ILE A 29 -0.58 4.16 21.01
N ALA A 30 -1.09 4.38 19.80
CA ALA A 30 -1.85 5.58 19.50
C ALA A 30 -3.05 5.68 20.47
N ALA A 31 -3.45 6.91 20.80
CA ALA A 31 -4.59 7.16 21.69
C ALA A 31 -5.78 6.27 21.31
N PRO A 32 -6.52 5.73 22.31
CA PRO A 32 -7.62 4.80 22.04
C PRO A 32 -8.61 5.43 21.07
N ILE A 33 -8.94 4.68 20.01
CA ILE A 33 -9.97 5.06 19.05
C ILE A 33 -11.28 5.23 19.83
N ASP A 34 -11.94 6.37 19.68
CA ASP A 34 -13.20 6.62 20.38
C ASP A 34 -14.26 5.59 19.97
N ALA A 35 -15.23 5.34 20.87
CA ALA A 35 -16.21 4.27 20.67
C ALA A 35 -17.07 4.48 19.41
N ALA A 36 -17.37 5.73 19.04
CA ALA A 36 -18.16 6.02 17.86
C ALA A 36 -17.37 5.73 16.57
N THR A 37 -16.10 6.14 16.51
CA THR A 37 -15.21 5.80 15.41
C THR A 37 -15.00 4.29 15.30
N ALA A 38 -14.81 3.58 16.41
CA ALA A 38 -14.66 2.12 16.40
C ALA A 38 -15.93 1.41 15.89
N ALA A 39 -17.11 1.87 16.30
CA ALA A 39 -18.38 1.34 15.80
C ALA A 39 -18.55 1.59 14.29
N ARG A 40 -18.22 2.79 13.82
CA ARG A 40 -18.23 3.13 12.38
C ARG A 40 -17.25 2.27 11.59
N MET A 41 -16.03 2.06 12.10
CA MET A 41 -15.03 1.18 11.48
C MET A 41 -15.56 -0.24 11.34
N GLN A 42 -16.14 -0.80 12.41
CA GLN A 42 -16.73 -2.13 12.38
C GLN A 42 -17.90 -2.22 11.39
N HIS A 43 -18.70 -1.16 11.29
CA HIS A 43 -19.79 -1.09 10.31
C HIS A 43 -19.25 -1.10 8.88
N LYS A 44 -18.28 -0.24 8.55
CA LYS A 44 -17.64 -0.21 7.23
C LYS A 44 -16.94 -1.53 6.89
N ALA A 45 -16.24 -2.14 7.86
CA ALA A 45 -15.58 -3.43 7.65
C ALA A 45 -16.56 -4.59 7.37
N LYS A 46 -17.75 -4.57 7.99
CA LYS A 46 -18.81 -5.56 7.73
C LYS A 46 -19.50 -5.34 6.39
N HIS A 47 -19.56 -4.10 5.92
CA HIS A 47 -20.23 -3.68 4.69
C HIS A 47 -19.24 -3.09 3.69
N PHE A 48 -18.06 -3.70 3.56
CA PHE A 48 -16.95 -3.16 2.77
C PHE A 48 -17.25 -3.05 1.27
N ASP A 49 -18.27 -3.76 0.78
CA ASP A 49 -18.74 -3.73 -0.61
C ASP A 49 -19.79 -2.62 -0.88
N GLN A 50 -20.12 -1.79 0.11
CA GLN A 50 -21.11 -0.71 0.00
C GLN A 50 -20.42 0.66 -0.10
N ASP A 51 -21.08 1.56 -0.82
CA ASP A 51 -20.77 2.99 -0.82
C ASP A 51 -21.21 3.63 0.51
N PHE A 52 -20.38 4.51 1.06
CA PHE A 52 -20.70 5.33 2.21
C PHE A 52 -20.73 6.82 1.83
N GLU A 53 -21.55 7.61 2.53
CA GLU A 53 -21.71 9.04 2.24
C GLU A 53 -20.41 9.86 2.38
N ASP A 54 -19.49 9.39 3.23
CA ASP A 54 -18.19 10.00 3.46
C ASP A 54 -17.09 9.43 2.54
N ASP A 55 -17.44 8.61 1.55
CA ASP A 55 -16.49 8.10 0.56
C ASP A 55 -16.12 9.18 -0.47
N PHE A 56 -14.90 9.08 -0.98
CA PHE A 56 -14.35 10.06 -1.90
C PHE A 56 -14.57 9.63 -3.35
N TYR A 57 -15.31 10.45 -4.10
CA TYR A 57 -15.59 10.23 -5.51
C TYR A 57 -14.83 11.22 -6.39
N LEU A 58 -14.21 10.71 -7.45
CA LEU A 58 -13.65 11.53 -8.51
C LEU A 58 -14.73 11.79 -9.56
N THR A 59 -14.79 13.02 -10.07
CA THR A 59 -15.62 13.34 -11.25
C THR A 59 -15.13 12.57 -12.47
N THR A 60 -16.00 12.38 -13.47
CA THR A 60 -15.61 11.74 -14.75
C THR A 60 -14.42 12.43 -15.41
N GLU A 61 -14.34 13.76 -15.28
CA GLU A 61 -13.22 14.56 -15.78
C GLU A 61 -11.93 14.23 -15.04
N GLN A 62 -11.96 14.20 -13.70
CA GLN A 62 -10.80 13.83 -12.88
C GLN A 62 -10.36 12.39 -13.13
N GLN A 63 -11.29 11.46 -13.30
CA GLN A 63 -10.96 10.08 -13.65
C GLN A 63 -10.24 10.00 -15.00
N THR A 64 -10.79 10.67 -16.01
CA THR A 64 -10.29 10.62 -17.40
C THR A 64 -8.96 11.33 -17.56
N HIS A 65 -8.77 12.49 -16.91
CA HIS A 65 -7.61 13.35 -17.13
C HIS A 65 -6.54 13.27 -16.04
N LEU A 66 -6.83 12.69 -14.87
CA LEU A 66 -5.86 12.56 -13.77
C LEU A 66 -5.61 11.09 -13.43
N LEU A 67 -6.63 10.35 -12.97
CA LEU A 67 -6.45 8.99 -12.44
C LEU A 67 -5.95 8.02 -13.52
N LEU A 68 -6.65 7.90 -14.64
CA LEU A 68 -6.32 6.94 -15.70
C LEU A 68 -4.95 7.22 -16.35
N PRO A 69 -4.57 8.48 -16.64
CA PRO A 69 -3.22 8.80 -17.13
C PRO A 69 -2.11 8.46 -16.11
N VAL A 70 -2.30 8.79 -14.83
CA VAL A 70 -1.34 8.46 -13.77
C VAL A 70 -1.17 6.95 -13.64
N LEU A 71 -2.26 6.19 -13.62
CA LEU A 71 -2.23 4.72 -13.59
C LEU A 71 -1.52 4.13 -14.81
N SER A 72 -1.76 4.69 -16.00
CA SER A 72 -1.10 4.25 -17.24
C SER A 72 0.41 4.48 -17.19
N LYS A 73 0.85 5.65 -16.70
CA LYS A 73 2.27 5.98 -16.51
C LYS A 73 2.93 5.09 -15.47
N LEU A 74 2.26 4.79 -14.35
CA LEU A 74 2.75 3.83 -13.34
C LEU A 74 2.88 2.41 -13.90
N ALA A 75 1.88 1.95 -14.66
CA ALA A 75 1.91 0.65 -15.31
C ALA A 75 3.06 0.55 -16.33
N GLN A 76 3.29 1.61 -17.11
CA GLN A 76 4.38 1.67 -18.07
C GLN A 76 5.74 1.68 -17.37
N ALA A 77 5.92 2.49 -16.32
CA ALA A 77 7.14 2.49 -15.52
C ALA A 77 7.44 1.10 -14.95
N LYS A 78 6.44 0.43 -14.39
CA LYS A 78 6.54 -0.94 -13.86
C LYS A 78 6.93 -1.96 -14.94
N LYS A 79 6.42 -1.81 -16.16
CA LYS A 79 6.80 -2.64 -17.31
C LYS A 79 8.27 -2.44 -17.69
N VAL A 80 8.74 -1.18 -17.71
CA VAL A 80 10.12 -0.82 -18.06
C VAL A 80 11.13 -1.31 -17.02
N VAL A 81 10.88 -1.07 -15.72
CA VAL A 81 11.85 -1.42 -14.67
C VAL A 81 11.70 -2.84 -14.11
N GLY A 82 10.57 -3.48 -14.41
CA GLY A 82 10.20 -4.78 -13.86
C GLY A 82 9.65 -4.73 -12.44
N PHE A 83 8.87 -5.75 -12.09
CA PHE A 83 8.14 -5.83 -10.81
C PHE A 83 9.03 -5.67 -9.58
N GLY A 84 10.23 -6.27 -9.60
CA GLY A 84 11.13 -6.23 -8.45
C GLY A 84 11.62 -4.81 -8.16
N HIS A 85 12.22 -4.16 -9.15
CA HIS A 85 12.76 -2.81 -8.98
C HIS A 85 11.66 -1.78 -8.68
N PHE A 86 10.48 -1.97 -9.26
CA PHE A 86 9.32 -1.11 -8.99
C PHE A 86 8.93 -1.06 -7.50
N ASN A 87 9.21 -2.10 -6.72
CA ASN A 87 8.96 -2.08 -5.27
C ASN A 87 9.87 -1.11 -4.49
N LEU A 88 11.03 -0.74 -5.06
CA LEU A 88 12.03 0.14 -4.45
C LEU A 88 12.08 1.54 -5.09
N MET A 89 11.40 1.71 -6.22
CA MET A 89 11.46 2.92 -7.05
C MET A 89 11.04 4.16 -6.28
N SER A 90 11.85 5.22 -6.37
CA SER A 90 11.54 6.55 -5.83
C SER A 90 10.73 7.40 -6.81
N VAL A 91 10.07 8.46 -6.34
CA VAL A 91 9.32 9.38 -7.20
C VAL A 91 10.25 10.03 -8.25
N ASP A 92 11.44 10.49 -7.86
CA ASP A 92 12.43 11.05 -8.80
C ASP A 92 12.77 10.08 -9.95
N GLU A 93 12.89 8.79 -9.62
CA GLU A 93 13.18 7.75 -10.60
C GLU A 93 11.99 7.49 -11.50
N LEU A 94 10.77 7.44 -10.93
CA LEU A 94 9.53 7.34 -11.68
C LEU A 94 9.43 8.45 -12.74
N LEU A 95 9.64 9.71 -12.34
CA LEU A 95 9.59 10.86 -13.25
C LEU A 95 10.58 10.70 -14.42
N LYS A 96 11.81 10.29 -14.14
CA LYS A 96 12.86 10.07 -15.15
C LYS A 96 12.53 8.92 -16.10
N VAL A 97 11.99 7.81 -15.58
CA VAL A 97 11.62 6.64 -16.38
C VAL A 97 10.47 7.00 -17.30
N VAL A 98 9.38 7.54 -16.76
CA VAL A 98 8.15 7.87 -17.51
C VAL A 98 8.41 8.90 -18.59
N ALA A 99 9.23 9.92 -18.32
CA ALA A 99 9.60 10.95 -19.31
C ALA A 99 10.29 10.39 -20.56
N ARG A 100 10.85 9.17 -20.50
CA ARG A 100 11.50 8.48 -21.63
C ARG A 100 10.59 7.47 -22.33
N THR A 101 9.35 7.34 -21.89
CA THR A 101 8.35 6.46 -22.49
C THR A 101 7.50 7.20 -23.50
N GLU A 102 6.73 6.46 -24.28
CA GLU A 102 5.74 6.99 -25.22
C GLU A 102 4.64 7.83 -24.56
N LEU A 103 4.40 7.67 -23.25
CA LEU A 103 3.39 8.42 -22.51
C LEU A 103 3.86 9.82 -22.10
N GLY A 104 5.15 10.13 -22.25
CA GLY A 104 5.74 11.42 -21.89
C GLY A 104 5.75 11.70 -20.39
N ALA A 105 6.26 12.87 -20.01
CA ALA A 105 6.38 13.29 -18.61
C ALA A 105 5.01 13.50 -17.94
N PHE A 106 5.01 13.54 -16.60
CA PHE A 106 3.83 13.92 -15.85
C PHE A 106 3.49 15.40 -16.11
N THR A 107 2.20 15.69 -16.28
CA THR A 107 1.70 17.07 -16.36
C THR A 107 1.67 17.69 -14.96
N ARG A 108 1.58 19.02 -14.89
CA ARG A 108 1.46 19.70 -13.59
C ARG A 108 0.22 19.24 -12.81
N LEU A 109 -0.91 19.09 -13.50
CA LEU A 109 -2.16 18.62 -12.89
C LEU A 109 -2.07 17.19 -12.35
N GLU A 110 -1.40 16.29 -13.08
CA GLU A 110 -1.17 14.93 -12.60
C GLU A 110 -0.25 14.92 -11.37
N MET A 111 0.78 15.79 -11.33
CA MET A 111 1.65 15.92 -10.16
C MET A 111 0.91 16.47 -8.95
N ASP A 112 0.09 17.51 -9.14
CA ASP A 112 -0.75 18.08 -8.09
C ASP A 112 -1.71 17.03 -7.55
N PHE A 113 -2.30 16.20 -8.42
CA PHE A 113 -3.15 15.07 -8.02
C PHE A 113 -2.41 14.01 -7.19
N ILE A 114 -1.17 13.67 -7.56
CA ILE A 114 -0.33 12.73 -6.79
C ILE A 114 0.00 13.31 -5.41
N GLU A 115 0.39 14.58 -5.35
CA GLU A 115 0.71 15.28 -4.09
C GLU A 115 -0.52 15.36 -3.19
N GLU A 116 -1.68 15.78 -3.73
CA GLU A 116 -2.93 15.86 -2.99
C GLU A 116 -3.33 14.49 -2.41
N THR A 117 -3.28 13.44 -3.24
CA THR A 117 -3.58 12.07 -2.81
C THR A 117 -2.62 11.61 -1.71
N PHE A 118 -1.32 11.93 -1.83
CA PHE A 118 -0.32 11.53 -0.86
C PHE A 118 -0.46 12.27 0.48
N PHE A 119 -0.72 13.58 0.46
CA PHE A 119 -0.76 14.40 1.67
C PHE A 119 -2.10 14.41 2.38
N ARG A 120 -3.21 14.09 1.70
CA ARG A 120 -4.54 13.98 2.31
C ARG A 120 -4.56 13.07 3.54
N ASP A 121 -5.34 13.44 4.56
CA ASP A 121 -5.45 12.65 5.78
C ASP A 121 -5.86 11.20 5.47
N ALA A 122 -5.10 10.24 5.98
CA ALA A 122 -5.36 8.82 5.81
C ALA A 122 -6.72 8.41 6.40
N LYS A 123 -7.19 9.13 7.44
CA LYS A 123 -8.51 8.93 8.04
C LYS A 123 -9.65 9.20 7.05
N ALA A 124 -9.46 10.13 6.12
CA ALA A 124 -10.44 10.41 5.07
C ALA A 124 -10.60 9.23 4.10
N TYR A 125 -9.59 8.37 3.99
CA TYR A 125 -9.63 7.12 3.23
C TYR A 125 -10.02 5.91 4.08
N GLY A 126 -10.43 6.11 5.33
CA GLY A 126 -10.75 5.01 6.25
C GLY A 126 -9.53 4.27 6.81
N PHE A 127 -8.32 4.80 6.67
CA PHE A 127 -7.13 4.27 7.34
C PHE A 127 -6.97 4.91 8.72
N TYR A 128 -6.86 4.06 9.74
CA TYR A 128 -6.69 4.50 11.12
C TYR A 128 -5.29 4.13 11.60
N GLY A 129 -4.53 5.13 12.05
CA GLY A 129 -3.13 5.00 12.46
C GLY A 129 -2.24 6.04 11.81
N ALA A 130 -0.97 6.06 12.19
CA ALA A 130 0.01 6.92 11.55
C ALA A 130 0.32 6.42 10.13
N LYS A 131 0.51 7.33 9.18
CA LYS A 131 1.01 6.96 7.84
C LYS A 131 2.36 6.27 7.98
N VAL A 132 2.59 5.24 7.18
CA VAL A 132 3.87 4.51 7.17
C VAL A 132 4.98 5.34 6.53
N SER A 133 4.65 6.25 5.62
CA SER A 133 5.56 7.25 5.06
C SER A 133 4.89 8.63 5.08
N THR A 134 5.63 9.64 5.54
CA THR A 134 5.22 11.05 5.55
C THR A 134 5.94 11.87 4.48
N GLU A 135 6.96 11.29 3.83
CA GLU A 135 7.80 11.96 2.84
C GLU A 135 7.54 11.37 1.45
N LEU A 136 6.94 12.18 0.57
CA LEU A 136 6.65 11.80 -0.82
C LEU A 136 7.92 11.38 -1.58
N LEU A 137 9.01 12.13 -1.39
CA LEU A 137 10.29 11.92 -2.07
C LEU A 137 11.23 10.96 -1.33
N SER A 138 10.71 10.21 -0.34
CA SER A 138 11.50 9.23 0.40
C SER A 138 12.14 8.21 -0.53
N LYS A 139 13.42 7.91 -0.27
CA LYS A 139 14.21 6.94 -1.04
C LYS A 139 14.50 5.73 -0.16
N ILE A 140 14.28 4.54 -0.72
CA ILE A 140 14.70 3.31 -0.06
C ILE A 140 16.19 3.10 -0.34
N ASN A 141 16.97 2.95 0.72
CA ASN A 141 18.38 2.63 0.58
C ASN A 141 18.55 1.16 0.16
N ILE A 142 18.86 0.95 -1.13
CA ILE A 142 19.03 -0.37 -1.75
C ILE A 142 20.13 -1.19 -1.06
N SER A 143 21.19 -0.56 -0.53
CA SER A 143 22.26 -1.31 0.16
C SER A 143 21.76 -1.96 1.45
N LYS A 144 20.70 -1.40 2.06
CA LYS A 144 20.03 -1.93 3.26
C LYS A 144 18.90 -2.90 2.94
N THR A 145 18.71 -3.30 1.68
CA THR A 145 17.71 -4.29 1.29
C THR A 145 18.35 -5.57 0.79
N ILE A 146 17.60 -6.65 0.86
CA ILE A 146 17.96 -7.95 0.29
C ILE A 146 16.78 -8.46 -0.55
N LYS A 147 17.07 -8.84 -1.79
CA LYS A 147 16.09 -9.41 -2.71
C LYS A 147 15.79 -10.84 -2.32
N MET A 148 14.52 -11.19 -2.20
CA MET A 148 14.09 -12.56 -1.95
C MET A 148 13.97 -13.30 -3.28
N PRO A 149 14.74 -14.38 -3.50
CA PRO A 149 14.68 -15.16 -4.73
C PRO A 149 13.27 -15.69 -4.99
N GLY A 150 12.86 -15.72 -6.26
CA GLY A 150 11.57 -16.29 -6.69
C GLY A 150 10.32 -15.45 -6.40
N THR A 151 10.38 -14.43 -5.55
CA THR A 151 9.20 -13.62 -5.18
C THR A 151 9.18 -12.24 -5.81
N GLY A 152 10.35 -11.73 -6.24
CA GLY A 152 10.48 -10.36 -6.72
C GLY A 152 10.33 -9.30 -5.63
N HIS A 153 10.22 -9.69 -4.37
CA HIS A 153 10.13 -8.79 -3.23
C HIS A 153 11.48 -8.57 -2.54
N TYR A 154 11.53 -7.55 -1.70
CA TYR A 154 12.70 -7.21 -0.90
C TYR A 154 12.30 -7.16 0.58
N VAL A 155 13.27 -7.45 1.45
CA VAL A 155 13.16 -7.21 2.89
C VAL A 155 14.32 -6.34 3.35
N PHE A 156 14.13 -5.61 4.46
CA PHE A 156 15.22 -4.82 5.05
C PHE A 156 16.19 -5.76 5.76
N ARG A 157 17.49 -5.45 5.68
CA ARG A 157 18.53 -6.12 6.47
C ARG A 157 18.27 -5.94 7.97
N GLY A 158 18.77 -6.88 8.77
CA GLY A 158 18.60 -6.87 10.23
C GLY A 158 17.40 -7.73 10.66
N ARG A 159 16.57 -7.23 11.58
CA ARG A 159 15.48 -8.01 12.19
C ARG A 159 14.51 -8.67 11.19
N PRO A 160 14.04 -7.99 10.12
CA PRO A 160 13.12 -8.61 9.16
C PRO A 160 13.76 -9.77 8.39
N GLU A 161 15.05 -9.64 8.05
CA GLU A 161 15.82 -10.70 7.40
C GLU A 161 15.99 -11.92 8.31
N VAL A 162 16.31 -11.71 9.60
CA VAL A 162 16.43 -12.79 10.59
C VAL A 162 15.10 -13.52 10.76
N LEU A 163 14.01 -12.76 10.96
CA LEU A 163 12.67 -13.32 11.12
C LEU A 163 12.26 -14.15 9.89
N TYR A 164 12.54 -13.67 8.68
CA TYR A 164 12.24 -14.44 7.48
C TYR A 164 13.02 -15.77 7.42
N LYS A 165 14.29 -15.78 7.83
CA LYS A 165 15.11 -17.01 7.88
C LYS A 165 14.59 -17.98 8.94
N GLU A 166 14.18 -17.50 10.11
CA GLU A 166 13.57 -18.31 11.16
C GLU A 166 12.26 -18.94 10.68
N LEU A 167 11.35 -18.15 10.10
CA LEU A 167 10.11 -18.65 9.53
C LEU A 167 10.35 -19.69 8.44
N LYS A 168 11.35 -19.49 7.59
CA LYS A 168 11.73 -20.46 6.56
C LYS A 168 12.28 -21.76 7.16
N LYS A 169 13.03 -21.69 8.26
CA LYS A 169 13.52 -22.87 8.98
C LYS A 169 12.38 -23.66 9.61
N ASP A 170 11.41 -22.96 10.21
CA ASP A 170 10.34 -23.59 10.99
C ASP A 170 9.22 -24.16 10.11
N VAL A 171 8.89 -23.47 9.00
CA VAL A 171 7.78 -23.85 8.10
C VAL A 171 8.27 -24.63 6.87
N GLY A 172 9.53 -24.45 6.47
CA GLY A 172 10.12 -25.07 5.28
C GLY A 172 9.95 -24.25 3.99
N ASP A 173 10.29 -24.86 2.85
CA ASP A 173 10.37 -24.20 1.54
C ASP A 173 9.01 -23.77 0.94
N GLY A 174 7.90 -24.12 1.58
CA GLY A 174 6.55 -23.69 1.16
C GLY A 174 6.24 -22.23 1.49
N ILE A 175 7.07 -21.54 2.28
CA ILE A 175 6.84 -20.15 2.64
C ILE A 175 7.16 -19.20 1.47
N VAL A 176 6.13 -18.49 1.00
CA VAL A 176 6.27 -17.49 -0.07
C VAL A 176 6.02 -16.11 0.50
N LEU A 177 6.97 -15.21 0.29
CA LEU A 177 6.80 -13.80 0.64
C LEU A 177 5.79 -13.18 -0.34
N THR A 178 4.55 -12.98 0.11
CA THR A 178 3.47 -12.37 -0.69
C THR A 178 3.56 -10.84 -0.71
N SER A 179 4.32 -10.25 0.21
CA SER A 179 4.68 -8.84 0.15
C SER A 179 5.93 -8.50 0.95
N GLY A 180 6.70 -7.55 0.43
CA GLY A 180 7.90 -7.02 1.09
C GLY A 180 7.89 -5.50 1.20
N ILE A 181 9.05 -4.89 1.08
CA ILE A 181 9.21 -3.43 1.04
C ILE A 181 8.38 -2.86 -0.11
N ARG A 182 7.68 -1.75 0.16
CA ARG A 182 6.93 -0.98 -0.83
C ARG A 182 7.30 0.49 -0.72
N SER A 183 7.86 1.05 -1.80
CA SER A 183 8.08 2.49 -1.94
C SER A 183 6.77 3.26 -2.06
N VAL A 184 6.85 4.60 -2.01
CA VAL A 184 5.70 5.49 -2.26
C VAL A 184 5.11 5.22 -3.66
N VAL A 185 5.95 5.01 -4.67
CA VAL A 185 5.49 4.68 -6.03
C VAL A 185 4.69 3.38 -6.06
N LYS A 186 5.16 2.36 -5.32
CA LYS A 186 4.44 1.08 -5.23
C LYS A 186 3.11 1.21 -4.49
N GLN A 187 3.05 2.06 -3.46
CA GLN A 187 1.83 2.35 -2.73
C GLN A 187 0.82 3.10 -3.61
N LEU A 188 1.27 4.10 -4.37
CA LEU A 188 0.46 4.84 -5.33
C LEU A 188 -0.20 3.91 -6.37
N ASP A 189 0.56 2.95 -6.92
CA ASP A 189 0.06 1.92 -7.85
C ASP A 189 -0.98 0.97 -7.22
N LEU A 190 -0.96 0.77 -5.90
CA LEU A 190 -1.85 -0.17 -5.23
C LEU A 190 -3.14 0.48 -4.73
N PHE A 191 -3.08 1.73 -4.27
CA PHE A 191 -4.25 2.42 -3.72
C PHE A 191 -5.23 2.91 -4.80
N GLN A 192 -4.79 2.95 -6.05
CA GLN A 192 -5.58 3.46 -7.17
C GLN A 192 -6.19 2.34 -8.04
N ARG A 193 -6.10 1.07 -7.61
CA ARG A 193 -6.57 -0.11 -8.35
C ARG A 193 -7.79 -0.76 -7.74
#